data_AF-A0A3C2BVB0-F1
#
_entry.id   AF-A0A3C2BVB0-F1
#
_cell.length_a   1.000
_cell.length_b   1.000
_cell.length_c   1.000
_cell.angle_alpha   90.00
_cell.angle_beta   90.00
_cell.angle_gamma   90.00
#
_symmetry.space_group_name_H-M   'P 1'
#
loop_
_entity.id
_entity.type
_entity.pdbx_description
1 polymer ?
#
loop_
_entity_poly.entity_id
_entity_poly.type
_entity_poly.pdbx_seq_one_letter_code
_entity_poly.pdbx_strand_id
1 'polypeptide(L)' 'PAVLHYYMKFVPGADDDGVVRFLLAAAAVGILFKINASISGAEVGCQGEVGSACSMAAAGLCEVLGGTPEQVE' A
#
# COMPACT_ATOMS: atom_id res chain seq x y z
N PRO A 1 -3.49 -3.10 7.46
CA PRO A 1 -3.91 -2.42 8.72
C PRO A 1 -2.74 -2.06 9.66
N ALA A 2 -1.80 -2.98 9.93
CA ALA A 2 -0.69 -2.72 10.86
C ALA A 2 0.16 -1.50 10.49
N VAL A 3 0.51 -1.35 9.20
CA VAL A 3 1.33 -0.23 8.70
C VAL A 3 0.60 1.11 8.81
N LEU A 4 -0.69 1.16 8.46
CA LEU A 4 -1.50 2.37 8.61
C LEU A 4 -1.65 2.79 10.08
N HIS A 5 -1.82 1.82 10.99
CA HIS A 5 -1.85 2.10 12.42
C HIS A 5 -0.49 2.60 12.93
N TYR A 6 0.61 2.07 12.39
CA TYR A 6 1.95 2.60 12.69
C TYR A 6 2.09 4.06 12.25
N TYR A 7 1.68 4.39 11.02
CA TYR A 7 1.67 5.76 10.50
C TYR A 7 0.94 6.71 11.46
N MET A 8 -0.32 6.42 11.78
CA MET A 8 -1.14 7.27 12.66
C MET A 8 -0.58 7.44 14.07
N LYS A 9 0.14 6.43 14.59
CA LYS A 9 0.61 6.45 15.98
C LYS A 9 2.00 7.04 16.14
N PHE A 10 2.87 6.89 15.14
CA PHE A 10 4.29 7.14 15.31
C PHE A 10 4.88 8.16 14.33
N VAL A 11 4.18 8.50 13.24
CA VAL A 11 4.66 9.51 12.30
C VAL A 11 4.18 10.89 12.73
N PRO A 12 5.08 11.85 13.04
CA PRO A 12 4.68 13.20 13.38
C PRO A 12 3.91 13.88 12.25
N GLY A 13 2.79 14.53 12.58
CA GLY A 13 1.95 15.18 11.58
C GLY A 13 1.07 14.23 10.77
N ALA A 14 0.96 12.95 11.16
CA ALA A 14 -0.03 12.05 10.58
C ALA A 14 -1.46 12.56 10.85
N ASP A 15 -2.27 12.60 9.80
CA ASP A 15 -3.63 13.11 9.79
C ASP A 15 -4.54 12.30 8.84
N ASP A 16 -5.83 12.64 8.84
CA ASP A 16 -6.84 11.95 8.04
C ASP A 16 -6.58 12.12 6.52
N ASP A 17 -6.05 13.26 6.09
CA ASP A 17 -5.68 13.49 4.69
C ASP A 17 -4.52 12.55 4.28
N GLY A 18 -3.57 12.31 5.18
CA GLY A 18 -2.53 11.31 5.03
C GLY A 18 -3.09 9.89 4.94
N VAL A 19 -4.11 9.54 5.73
CA VAL A 19 -4.80 8.25 5.62
C VAL A 19 -5.41 8.08 4.22
N VAL A 20 -6.05 9.13 3.70
CA VAL A 20 -6.61 9.11 2.34
C VAL A 20 -5.51 8.88 1.30
N ARG A 21 -4.39 9.63 1.37
CA ARG A 21 -3.26 9.44 0.44
C ARG A 21 -2.65 8.04 0.54
N PHE A 22 -2.46 7.52 1.75
CA PHE A 22 -1.99 6.15 1.98
C PHE A 22 -2.86 5.11 1.26
N LEU A 23 -4.18 5.21 1.43
CA LEU A 23 -5.12 4.26 0.85
C LEU A 23 -5.19 4.38 -0.68
N LEU A 24 -5.09 5.60 -1.22
CA LEU A 24 -5.06 5.84 -2.67
C LEU A 24 -3.80 5.27 -3.33
N ALA A 25 -2.61 5.50 -2.75
CA ALA A 25 -1.36 4.94 -3.25
C ALA A 25 -1.35 3.40 -3.14
N ALA A 26 -1.79 2.86 -2.01
CA ALA A 26 -1.95 1.42 -1.83
C ALA A 26 -2.92 0.81 -2.85
N ALA A 27 -4.04 1.48 -3.16
CA ALA A 27 -5.00 1.02 -4.16
C ALA A 27 -4.42 1.06 -5.59
N ALA A 28 -3.64 2.09 -5.94
CA ALA A 28 -2.98 2.19 -7.23
C ALA A 28 -2.05 0.98 -7.49
N VAL A 29 -1.23 0.62 -6.51
CA VAL A 29 -0.38 -0.59 -6.59
C VAL A 29 -1.22 -1.86 -6.61
N GLY A 30 -2.29 -1.94 -5.82
CA GLY A 30 -3.23 -3.07 -5.87
C GLY A 30 -3.88 -3.27 -7.24
N ILE A 31 -4.15 -2.19 -7.97
CA ILE A 31 -4.66 -2.23 -9.35
C ILE A 31 -3.62 -2.83 -10.31
N LEU A 32 -2.33 -2.51 -10.16
CA LEU A 32 -1.27 -3.12 -10.97
C LEU A 32 -1.21 -4.63 -10.78
N PHE A 33 -1.33 -5.10 -9.54
CA PHE A 33 -1.45 -6.54 -9.27
C PHE A 33 -2.72 -7.11 -9.87
N LYS A 34 -3.86 -6.44 -9.80
CA LYS A 34 -5.13 -6.92 -10.40
C LYS A 34 -5.07 -7.05 -11.92
N ILE A 35 -4.41 -6.10 -12.59
CA ILE A 35 -4.34 -6.07 -14.06
C ILE A 35 -3.37 -7.13 -14.57
N ASN A 36 -2.26 -7.36 -13.84
CA ASN A 36 -1.20 -8.28 -14.27
C ASN A 36 -1.26 -9.67 -13.60
N ALA A 37 -2.03 -9.83 -12.53
CA ALA A 37 -2.20 -11.06 -11.78
C ALA A 37 -3.66 -11.29 -11.38
N SER A 38 -4.06 -12.57 -11.31
CA SER A 38 -5.38 -12.99 -10.85
C SER A 38 -5.58 -12.61 -9.36
N ILE A 39 -6.65 -11.87 -9.03
CA ILE A 39 -7.08 -11.62 -7.63
C ILE A 39 -7.65 -12.90 -6.99
N SER A 40 -7.85 -13.97 -7.76
CA SER A 40 -8.18 -15.26 -7.17
C SER A 40 -6.97 -15.77 -6.39
N GLY A 41 -7.00 -15.58 -5.06
CA GLY A 41 -5.99 -16.10 -4.14
C GLY A 41 -5.71 -17.61 -4.27
N ALA A 42 -6.61 -18.35 -4.95
CA ALA A 42 -6.48 -19.76 -5.25
C ALA A 42 -5.48 -20.09 -6.39
N GLU A 43 -5.09 -19.16 -7.26
CA GLU A 43 -4.26 -19.45 -8.45
C GLU A 43 -2.80 -18.98 -8.33
N VAL A 44 -2.51 -18.01 -7.46
CA VAL A 44 -1.20 -17.34 -7.35
C VAL A 44 -0.49 -17.57 -6.00
N GLY A 45 -1.15 -18.24 -5.05
CA GLY A 45 -0.60 -18.58 -3.74
C GLY A 45 -0.26 -17.36 -2.85
N CYS A 46 0.53 -17.58 -1.80
CA CYS A 46 0.85 -16.58 -0.77
C CYS A 46 1.42 -15.26 -1.34
N GLN A 47 2.07 -15.29 -2.51
CA GLN A 47 2.62 -14.09 -3.16
C GLN A 47 1.51 -13.16 -3.69
N GLY A 48 0.39 -13.72 -4.18
CA GLY A 48 -0.73 -12.93 -4.68
C GLY A 48 -1.60 -12.30 -3.58
N GLU A 49 -1.50 -12.79 -2.35
CA GLU A 49 -2.27 -12.30 -1.21
C GLU A 49 -1.41 -11.50 -0.21
N VAL A 50 -0.38 -12.13 0.35
CA VAL A 50 0.48 -11.51 1.37
C VAL A 50 1.51 -10.61 0.71
N GLY A 51 2.10 -11.05 -0.40
CA GLY A 51 3.07 -10.23 -1.16
C GLY A 51 2.45 -8.93 -1.68
N SER A 52 1.27 -9.03 -2.29
CA SER A 52 0.52 -7.87 -2.79
C SER A 52 0.11 -6.93 -1.65
N ALA A 53 -0.39 -7.45 -0.52
CA ALA A 53 -0.72 -6.64 0.64
C ALA A 53 0.51 -5.91 1.24
N CYS A 54 1.67 -6.57 1.28
CA CYS A 54 2.92 -5.95 1.71
C CYS A 54 3.37 -4.83 0.77
N SER A 55 3.32 -5.07 -0.55
CA SER A 55 3.68 -4.06 -1.56
C SER A 55 2.74 -2.85 -1.52
N MET A 56 1.43 -3.07 -1.44
CA MET A 56 0.44 -2.00 -1.27
C MET A 56 0.70 -1.17 -0.01
N ALA A 57 1.04 -1.81 1.12
CA ALA A 57 1.31 -1.11 2.36
C ALA A 57 2.63 -0.32 2.34
N ALA A 58 3.65 -0.82 1.63
CA ALA A 58 4.91 -0.12 1.43
C ALA A 58 4.71 1.15 0.58
N ALA A 59 3.97 1.03 -0.52
CA ALA A 59 3.63 2.15 -1.40
C ALA A 59 2.85 3.25 -0.65
N GLY A 60 1.82 2.86 0.10
CA GLY A 60 1.05 3.79 0.93
C GLY A 60 1.92 4.52 1.96
N LEU A 61 2.87 3.81 2.61
CA LEU A 61 3.77 4.43 3.59
C LEU A 61 4.79 5.36 2.93
N CYS A 62 5.32 4.99 1.76
CA CYS A 62 6.27 5.82 1.02
C CYS A 62 5.64 7.16 0.62
N GLU A 63 4.43 7.14 0.09
CA GLU A 63 3.65 8.34 -0.29
C GLU A 63 3.49 9.31 0.89
N VAL A 64 3.02 8.83 2.03
CA VAL A 64 2.76 9.70 3.19
C VAL A 64 4.02 10.20 3.90
N LEU A 65 5.17 9.59 3.61
CA LEU A 65 6.48 10.06 4.05
C LEU A 65 7.12 11.04 3.05
N GLY A 66 6.43 11.37 1.95
CA GLY A 66 6.88 12.34 0.95
C GLY A 66 7.79 11.75 -0.12
N GLY A 67 7.70 10.44 -0.38
CA GLY A 67 8.41 9.81 -1.50
C GLY A 67 7.93 10.32 -2.86
N THR A 68 8.79 10.25 -3.87
CA THR A 68 8.40 10.52 -5.26
C THR A 68 7.67 9.33 -5.87
N PRO A 69 6.93 9.49 -6.98
CA PRO A 69 6.29 8.37 -7.66
C PRO A 69 7.25 7.20 -7.95
N GLU A 70 8.49 7.49 -8.33
CA GLU A 70 9.53 6.48 -8.61
C GLU A 70 10.04 5.76 -7.36
N GLN A 71 9.81 6.30 -6.16
CA GLN A 71 10.14 5.64 -4.89
C GLN A 71 8.98 4.80 -4.35
N VAL A 72 7.76 5.07 -4.83
CA VAL A 72 6.53 4.36 -4.46
C VAL A 72 6.39 3.05 -5.26
N GLU A 73 6.85 3.02 -6.52
CA GLU A 73 6.93 1.82 -7.38
C GLU A 73 8.11 0.89 -7.03
#